data_AF-A0A6P8WMD2-F1
#
_entry.id   AF-A0A6P8WMD2-F1
#
_cell.length_a   1.000
_cell.length_b   1.000
_cell.length_c   1.000
_cell.angle_alpha   90.00
_cell.angle_beta   90.00
_cell.angle_gamma   90.00
#
_symmetry.space_group_name_H-M   'P 1'
#
loop_
_entity.id
_entity.type
_entity.pdbx_description
1 polymer ?
#
loop_
_entity_poly.entity_id
_entity_poly.type
_entity_poly.pdbx_seq_one_letter_code
_entity_poly.pdbx_strand_id
1 'polypeptide(L)'
;MAYKWTNKETKLLLTLYMKYKQEFHGQPKRNTVIWQHIVREMEEHGISTSYIKLDRKFRNMKRTYNNIKRKNLMEAPNWEYFHTMDAILDGGSNQSSEWMSSEGDETVCEEEKIEIKAEPYDVYPHEMLDESNFGDIISDRATTTTATNEEQDVDVDSPYLNLAEELEVQRLEELRSIRIALIEANDIQRQRNQLLQERNDMMREFLSTRPK
;
A
#
# COMPACT_ATOMS: atom_id res chain seq x y z
N MET A 1 -7.75 14.04 17.79
CA MET A 1 -8.59 13.22 18.70
C MET A 1 -8.73 11.82 18.12
N ALA A 2 -8.54 10.76 18.92
CA ALA A 2 -8.71 9.39 18.45
C ALA A 2 -10.21 9.08 18.22
N TYR A 3 -10.54 8.46 17.08
CA TYR A 3 -11.92 8.05 16.78
C TYR A 3 -12.38 6.97 17.78
N LYS A 4 -13.51 7.23 18.46
CA LYS A 4 -14.07 6.33 19.47
C LYS A 4 -15.15 5.46 18.84
N TRP A 5 -14.83 4.18 18.68
CA TRP A 5 -15.76 3.17 18.20
C TRP A 5 -16.87 2.94 19.22
N THR A 6 -18.12 3.01 18.76
CA THR A 6 -19.29 2.62 19.55
C THR A 6 -19.48 1.10 19.53
N ASN A 7 -20.24 0.59 20.50
CA ASN A 7 -20.56 -0.84 20.56
C ASN A 7 -21.40 -1.29 19.36
N LYS A 8 -22.25 -0.41 18.82
CA LYS A 8 -23.06 -0.70 17.61
C LYS A 8 -22.16 -0.87 16.39
N GLU A 9 -21.24 0.06 16.14
CA GLU A 9 -20.28 0.00 15.03
C GLU A 9 -19.37 -1.23 15.15
N THR A 10 -18.89 -1.53 16.36
CA THR A 10 -17.99 -2.67 16.60
C THR A 10 -18.72 -4.00 16.38
N LYS A 11 -19.97 -4.14 16.82
CA LYS A 11 -20.78 -5.34 16.55
C LYS A 11 -21.06 -5.50 15.07
N LEU A 12 -21.42 -4.42 14.38
CA LEU A 12 -21.64 -4.45 12.92
C LEU A 12 -20.39 -4.90 12.17
N LEU A 13 -19.22 -4.37 12.52
CA LEU A 13 -17.95 -4.79 11.95
C LEU A 13 -17.72 -6.30 12.10
N LEU A 14 -17.94 -6.85 13.29
CA LEU A 14 -17.76 -8.29 13.53
C LEU A 14 -18.73 -9.15 12.73
N THR A 15 -20.00 -8.73 12.63
CA THR A 15 -21.01 -9.47 11.85
C THR A 15 -20.67 -9.47 10.36
N LEU A 16 -20.25 -8.32 9.83
CA LEU A 16 -19.83 -8.20 8.43
C LEU A 16 -18.56 -9.00 8.16
N TYR A 17 -17.58 -8.94 9.05
CA TYR A 17 -16.37 -9.74 8.93
C TYR A 17 -16.68 -11.24 8.92
N MET A 18 -17.59 -11.71 9.79
CA MET A 18 -18.00 -13.11 9.82
C MET A 18 -18.65 -13.56 8.50
N LYS A 19 -19.49 -12.70 7.89
CA LYS A 19 -20.10 -12.92 6.57
C LYS A 19 -19.05 -13.07 5.47
N TYR A 20 -18.03 -12.20 5.46
CA TYR A 20 -16.98 -12.16 4.45
C TYR A 20 -15.76 -13.03 4.77
N LYS A 21 -15.75 -13.75 5.90
CA LYS A 21 -14.60 -14.52 6.39
C LYS A 21 -13.99 -15.44 5.33
N GLN A 22 -14.83 -16.09 4.53
CA GLN A 22 -14.40 -17.04 3.50
C GLN A 22 -13.67 -16.36 2.33
N GLU A 23 -13.97 -15.08 2.07
CA GLU A 23 -13.34 -14.35 0.97
C GLU A 23 -11.92 -13.90 1.33
N PHE A 24 -11.61 -13.75 2.62
CA PHE A 24 -10.29 -13.38 3.12
C PHE A 24 -9.20 -14.46 2.93
N HIS A 25 -9.54 -15.63 2.38
CA HIS A 25 -8.60 -16.71 2.06
C HIS A 25 -7.73 -16.44 0.81
N GLY A 26 -7.81 -15.25 0.22
CA GLY A 26 -7.06 -14.86 -0.97
C GLY A 26 -5.76 -14.10 -0.70
N GLN A 27 -5.14 -13.63 -1.78
CA GLN A 27 -3.95 -12.78 -1.73
C GLN A 27 -4.21 -11.44 -1.01
N PRO A 28 -3.20 -10.82 -0.37
CA PRO A 28 -3.34 -9.56 0.36
C PRO A 28 -4.02 -8.43 -0.44
N LYS A 29 -3.75 -8.34 -1.75
CA LYS A 29 -4.40 -7.35 -2.65
C LYS A 29 -5.92 -7.53 -2.74
N ARG A 30 -6.42 -8.77 -2.63
CA ARG A 30 -7.86 -9.08 -2.61
C ARG A 30 -8.50 -8.71 -1.28
N ASN A 31 -7.75 -8.79 -0.18
CA ASN A 31 -8.25 -8.40 1.14
C ASN A 31 -8.59 -6.90 1.21
N THR A 32 -7.84 -6.05 0.52
CA THR A 32 -8.19 -4.63 0.40
C THR A 32 -9.56 -4.42 -0.25
N VAL A 33 -9.87 -5.18 -1.30
CA VAL A 33 -11.16 -5.11 -1.99
C VAL A 33 -12.29 -5.57 -1.08
N ILE A 34 -12.08 -6.63 -0.30
CA ILE A 34 -13.07 -7.12 0.66
C ILE A 34 -13.32 -6.08 1.76
N TRP A 35 -12.26 -5.45 2.28
CA TRP A 35 -12.42 -4.37 3.24
C TRP A 35 -13.17 -3.16 2.69
N GLN A 36 -12.95 -2.80 1.42
CA GLN A 36 -13.73 -1.76 0.74
C GLN A 36 -15.21 -2.16 0.59
N HIS A 37 -15.50 -3.44 0.38
CA HIS A 37 -16.87 -3.92 0.33
C HIS A 37 -17.55 -3.81 1.70
N ILE A 38 -16.84 -4.17 2.77
CA ILE A 38 -17.32 -4.01 4.16
C ILE A 38 -17.57 -2.53 4.48
N VAL A 39 -16.71 -1.61 4.03
CA VAL A 39 -16.95 -0.16 4.18
C VAL A 39 -18.28 0.23 3.57
N ARG A 40 -18.56 -0.20 2.34
CA ARG A 40 -19.79 0.13 1.63
C ARG A 40 -21.03 -0.35 2.40
N GLU A 41 -21.00 -1.58 2.91
CA GLU A 41 -22.11 -2.07 3.76
C GLU A 41 -22.24 -1.27 5.06
N MET A 42 -21.14 -0.83 5.68
CA MET A 42 -21.21 0.03 6.87
C MET A 42 -21.78 1.42 6.57
N GLU A 43 -21.49 1.97 5.39
CA GLU A 43 -22.04 3.25 4.92
C GLU A 43 -23.56 3.16 4.70
N GLU A 44 -24.06 2.04 4.18
CA GLU A 44 -25.52 1.78 4.06
C GLU A 44 -26.21 1.78 5.44
N HIS A 45 -25.50 1.37 6.49
CA HIS A 45 -25.96 1.45 7.87
C HIS A 45 -25.72 2.83 8.53
N GLY A 46 -25.27 3.83 7.77
CA GLY A 46 -25.07 5.21 8.23
C GLY A 46 -23.72 5.48 8.90
N ILE A 47 -22.74 4.58 8.76
CA ILE A 47 -21.42 4.69 9.38
C ILE A 47 -20.37 4.94 8.30
N SER A 48 -19.95 6.20 8.15
CA SER A 48 -18.86 6.56 7.22
C SER A 48 -17.50 6.31 7.84
N THR A 49 -16.79 5.28 7.36
CA THR A 49 -15.44 4.92 7.82
C THR A 49 -14.55 4.49 6.66
N SER A 50 -13.24 4.58 6.84
CA SER A 50 -12.26 4.12 5.84
C SER A 50 -11.86 2.67 6.10
N TYR A 51 -11.62 1.92 5.02
CA TYR A 51 -11.17 0.52 5.09
C TYR A 51 -9.92 0.34 5.95
N ILE A 52 -9.00 1.32 5.94
CA ILE A 52 -7.77 1.32 6.75
C ILE A 52 -8.11 1.37 8.25
N LYS A 53 -9.11 2.19 8.62
CA LYS A 53 -9.54 2.32 10.03
C LYS A 53 -10.22 1.04 10.52
N LEU A 54 -11.02 0.41 9.66
CA LEU A 54 -11.71 -0.85 9.93
C LEU A 54 -10.73 -2.00 10.12
N ASP A 55 -9.80 -2.17 9.17
CA ASP A 55 -8.79 -3.20 9.23
C ASP A 55 -7.90 -3.03 10.48
N ARG A 56 -7.45 -1.80 10.78
CA ARG A 56 -6.71 -1.52 12.02
C ARG A 56 -7.51 -1.85 13.28
N LYS A 57 -8.80 -1.49 13.32
CA LYS A 57 -9.69 -1.80 14.44
C LYS A 57 -9.82 -3.31 14.63
N PHE A 58 -10.02 -4.05 13.54
CA PHE A 58 -10.15 -5.50 13.57
C PHE A 58 -8.85 -6.18 14.01
N ARG A 59 -7.70 -5.77 13.47
CA ARG A 59 -6.37 -6.25 13.89
C ARG A 59 -6.12 -6.05 15.38
N ASN A 60 -6.47 -4.88 15.92
CA ASN A 60 -6.36 -4.62 17.35
C ASN A 60 -7.28 -5.53 18.18
N MET A 61 -8.51 -5.75 17.74
CA MET A 61 -9.43 -6.68 18.41
C MET A 61 -8.91 -8.13 18.38
N LYS A 62 -8.30 -8.57 17.27
CA LYS A 62 -7.67 -9.89 17.16
C LYS A 62 -6.49 -10.04 18.13
N ARG A 63 -5.67 -8.99 18.29
CA ARG A 63 -4.60 -8.96 19.31
C ARG A 63 -5.16 -9.07 20.73
N THR A 64 -6.21 -8.32 21.06
CA THR A 64 -6.88 -8.39 22.36
C THR A 64 -7.42 -9.79 22.63
N TYR A 65 -8.13 -10.38 21.66
CA TYR A 65 -8.62 -11.76 21.74
C TYR A 65 -7.48 -12.76 22.02
N ASN A 66 -6.39 -12.71 21.23
CA ASN A 66 -5.25 -13.61 21.41
C ASN A 66 -4.54 -13.42 22.76
N ASN A 67 -4.47 -12.19 23.27
CA ASN A 67 -3.91 -11.90 24.59
C ASN A 67 -4.78 -12.50 25.70
N ILE A 68 -6.09 -12.31 25.61
CA ILE A 68 -7.06 -12.89 26.55
C ILE A 68 -7.02 -14.41 26.48
N LYS A 69 -7.07 -15.02 25.30
CA LYS A 69 -7.03 -16.48 25.11
C LYS A 69 -5.75 -17.11 25.67
N ARG A 70 -4.60 -16.43 25.55
CA ARG A 70 -3.32 -16.88 26.15
C ARG A 70 -3.29 -16.77 27.67
N LYS A 71 -3.94 -15.74 28.25
CA LYS A 71 -3.93 -15.48 29.69
C LYS A 71 -5.00 -16.26 30.45
N ASN A 72 -6.16 -16.44 29.85
CA ASN A 72 -7.34 -17.04 30.48
C ASN A 72 -7.48 -18.52 30.14
N LEU A 73 -6.53 -19.34 30.58
CA LEU A 73 -6.68 -20.80 30.51
C LEU A 73 -7.75 -21.32 31.50
N MET A 74 -8.15 -20.53 32.50
CA MET A 74 -8.97 -20.97 33.64
C MET A 74 -10.15 -20.05 34.03
N GLU A 75 -10.23 -18.81 33.57
CA GLU A 75 -11.30 -17.86 33.95
C GLU A 75 -12.11 -17.34 32.74
N ALA A 76 -13.41 -17.14 32.95
CA ALA A 76 -14.31 -16.61 31.94
C ALA A 76 -13.84 -15.20 31.49
N PRO A 77 -13.59 -14.97 30.19
CA PRO A 77 -13.04 -13.71 29.72
C PRO A 77 -14.03 -12.56 29.81
N ASN A 78 -13.69 -11.51 30.56
CA ASN A 78 -14.50 -10.31 30.79
C ASN A 78 -14.55 -9.33 29.59
N TRP A 79 -14.45 -9.82 28.35
CA TRP A 79 -14.47 -8.96 27.17
C TRP A 79 -15.74 -9.22 26.37
N GLU A 80 -16.56 -8.17 26.19
CA GLU A 80 -17.90 -8.27 25.60
C GLU A 80 -17.92 -8.84 24.17
N TYR A 81 -16.78 -8.78 23.45
CA TYR A 81 -16.63 -9.31 22.10
C TYR A 81 -15.93 -10.68 22.05
N PHE A 82 -15.57 -11.26 23.21
CA PHE A 82 -14.77 -12.48 23.25
C PHE A 82 -15.47 -13.63 22.55
N HIS A 83 -16.71 -13.96 22.93
CA HIS A 83 -17.46 -15.07 22.32
C HIS A 83 -17.70 -14.86 20.82
N THR A 84 -17.97 -13.64 20.39
CA THR A 84 -18.13 -13.32 18.96
C THR A 84 -16.82 -13.51 18.20
N MET A 85 -15.69 -13.06 18.76
CA MET A 85 -14.37 -13.27 18.16
C MET A 85 -13.94 -14.74 18.19
N ASP A 86 -14.30 -15.47 19.23
CA ASP A 86 -14.04 -16.90 19.36
C ASP A 86 -14.78 -17.70 18.29
N ALA A 87 -16.06 -17.39 18.04
CA ALA A 87 -16.83 -17.97 16.94
C ALA A 87 -16.21 -17.64 15.57
N ILE A 88 -15.71 -16.41 15.39
CA ILE A 88 -15.06 -15.97 14.14
C ILE A 88 -13.71 -16.68 13.94
N LEU A 89 -12.92 -16.91 14.99
CA LEU A 89 -11.53 -17.35 14.86
C LEU A 89 -11.33 -18.86 15.11
N ASP A 90 -12.10 -19.47 16.02
CA ASP A 90 -11.94 -20.87 16.46
C ASP A 90 -13.04 -21.79 15.92
N GLY A 91 -14.24 -21.26 15.62
CA GLY A 91 -15.40 -22.03 15.14
C GLY A 91 -15.30 -22.60 13.72
N GLY A 92 -14.13 -22.55 13.09
CA GLY A 92 -13.86 -23.16 11.79
C GLY A 92 -12.42 -23.64 11.78
N SER A 93 -12.25 -24.95 11.94
CA SER A 93 -10.98 -25.66 12.11
C SER A 93 -9.80 -25.08 11.32
N ASN A 94 -8.77 -24.70 12.07
CA ASN A 94 -7.35 -24.82 11.74
C ASN A 94 -6.90 -24.09 10.46
N GLN A 95 -6.41 -22.86 10.61
CA GLN A 95 -5.25 -22.26 9.88
C GLN A 95 -5.28 -20.73 9.99
N SER A 96 -4.74 -20.21 11.08
CA SER A 96 -4.29 -18.81 11.15
C SER A 96 -3.07 -18.72 12.07
N SER A 97 -2.22 -19.74 12.03
CA SER A 97 -0.91 -19.78 12.71
C SER A 97 0.21 -19.24 11.81
N GLU A 98 -0.02 -19.10 10.51
CA GLU A 98 1.04 -18.81 9.53
C GLU A 98 1.42 -17.32 9.41
N TRP A 99 0.70 -16.43 10.08
CA TRP A 99 1.01 -14.99 10.14
C TRP A 99 1.49 -14.56 11.54
N MET A 100 1.83 -15.53 12.41
CA MET A 100 2.12 -15.29 13.83
C MET A 100 3.59 -15.03 14.18
N SER A 101 4.51 -14.97 13.24
CA SER A 101 5.89 -14.54 13.52
C SER A 101 6.13 -13.10 13.08
N SER A 102 5.62 -12.16 13.86
CA SER A 102 6.27 -10.86 14.02
C SER A 102 5.97 -10.35 15.43
N GLU A 103 6.88 -10.68 16.34
CA GLU A 103 6.90 -10.10 17.67
C GLU A 103 7.26 -8.61 17.55
N GLY A 104 6.40 -7.77 18.13
CA GLY A 104 6.74 -6.40 18.49
C GLY A 104 7.07 -5.46 17.33
N ASP A 105 6.04 -5.01 16.60
CA ASP A 105 6.11 -3.64 16.06
C ASP A 105 4.73 -2.96 16.02
N GLU A 106 4.72 -1.71 16.46
CA GLU A 106 3.62 -0.78 16.23
C GLU A 106 3.51 -0.58 14.72
N THR A 107 2.56 -1.27 14.09
CA THR A 107 2.20 -0.98 12.70
C THR A 107 1.52 0.40 12.64
N VAL A 108 2.35 1.44 12.59
CA VAL A 108 2.13 2.61 11.75
C VAL A 108 1.83 2.08 10.35
N CYS A 109 0.90 2.72 9.64
CA CYS A 109 0.72 2.43 8.23
C CYS A 109 2.00 2.88 7.54
N GLU A 110 2.95 1.94 7.36
CA GLU A 110 4.08 2.15 6.49
C GLU A 110 3.54 2.25 5.07
N GLU A 111 3.72 3.42 4.50
CA GLU A 111 3.77 3.60 3.06
C GLU A 111 4.77 2.58 2.53
N GLU A 112 4.34 1.76 1.58
CA GLU A 112 5.15 0.75 0.95
C GLU A 112 6.37 1.44 0.32
N LYS A 113 7.54 1.33 0.98
CA LYS A 113 8.82 1.72 0.40
C LYS A 113 9.09 0.76 -0.75
N ILE A 114 8.74 1.18 -1.97
CA ILE A 114 9.22 0.54 -3.19
C ILE A 114 10.70 0.90 -3.31
N GLU A 115 11.55 0.08 -2.68
CA GLU A 115 12.98 0.11 -2.94
C GLU A 115 13.23 -0.65 -4.23
N ILE A 116 13.40 0.07 -5.33
CA ILE A 116 13.97 -0.47 -6.56
C ILE A 116 15.38 -0.92 -6.18
N LYS A 117 15.56 -2.21 -5.90
CA LYS A 117 16.90 -2.80 -5.86
C LYS A 117 17.49 -2.59 -7.24
N ALA A 118 18.50 -1.71 -7.32
CA ALA A 118 19.46 -1.77 -8.41
C ALA A 118 20.23 -3.09 -8.24
N GLU A 119 19.63 -4.19 -8.70
CA GLU A 119 20.43 -5.32 -9.10
C GLU A 119 21.39 -4.80 -10.18
N PRO A 120 22.71 -5.00 -10.04
CA PRO A 120 23.59 -4.82 -11.18
C PRO A 120 23.06 -5.78 -12.24
N TYR A 121 22.46 -5.22 -13.29
CA TYR A 121 22.15 -5.96 -14.48
C TYR A 121 23.48 -6.48 -14.99
N ASP A 122 23.77 -7.75 -14.72
CA ASP A 122 24.77 -8.48 -15.46
C ASP A 122 24.35 -8.37 -16.92
N VAL A 123 25.16 -7.63 -17.68
CA VAL A 123 25.09 -7.56 -19.12
C VAL A 123 25.30 -8.99 -19.60
N TYR A 124 24.20 -9.74 -19.74
CA TYR A 124 24.17 -10.91 -20.59
C TYR A 124 24.69 -10.42 -21.94
N PRO A 125 25.74 -11.04 -22.52
CA PRO A 125 26.16 -10.75 -23.87
C PRO A 125 25.00 -11.14 -24.80
N HIS A 126 24.07 -10.21 -25.00
CA HIS A 126 23.20 -10.27 -26.15
C HIS A 126 24.15 -10.05 -27.31
N GLU A 127 24.40 -11.11 -28.07
CA GLU A 127 25.19 -11.08 -29.29
C GLU A 127 24.85 -9.80 -30.05
N MET A 128 25.85 -8.92 -30.20
CA MET A 128 25.70 -7.66 -30.90
C MET A 128 25.26 -8.00 -32.31
N LEU A 129 23.98 -7.78 -32.61
CA LEU A 129 23.51 -7.80 -33.97
C LEU A 129 24.21 -6.64 -34.68
N ASP A 130 25.07 -7.02 -35.63
CA ASP A 130 25.82 -6.16 -36.54
C ASP A 130 25.01 -4.93 -36.95
N GLU A 131 25.46 -3.76 -36.47
CA GLU A 131 24.86 -2.45 -36.70
C GLU A 131 24.88 -2.01 -38.18
N SER A 132 25.42 -2.83 -39.07
CA SER A 132 25.50 -2.52 -40.50
C SER A 132 24.17 -2.62 -41.26
N ASN A 133 23.05 -2.99 -40.61
CA ASN A 133 21.76 -3.15 -41.30
C ASN A 133 20.59 -2.29 -40.76
N PHE A 134 20.83 -1.32 -39.86
CA PHE A 134 19.76 -0.39 -39.44
C PHE A 134 19.60 0.81 -40.37
N GLY A 135 20.61 1.11 -41.19
CA GLY A 135 20.59 2.22 -42.16
C GLY A 135 19.65 2.00 -43.35
N ASP A 136 19.46 0.75 -43.78
CA ASP A 136 18.67 0.45 -44.99
C ASP A 136 17.16 0.35 -44.71
N ILE A 137 16.73 0.16 -43.47
CA ILE A 137 15.29 0.10 -43.12
C ILE A 137 14.63 1.49 -43.12
N ILE A 138 15.40 2.56 -42.86
CA ILE A 138 14.86 3.92 -42.81
C ILE A 138 14.79 4.57 -44.20
N SER A 139 15.63 4.13 -45.14
CA SER A 139 15.66 4.68 -46.51
C SER A 139 14.40 4.31 -47.33
N ASP A 140 13.87 3.10 -47.15
CA ASP A 140 12.69 2.62 -47.91
C ASP A 140 11.35 3.21 -47.46
N ARG A 141 11.29 3.81 -46.25
CA ARG A 141 10.10 4.53 -45.78
C ARG A 141 10.11 6.03 -46.14
N ALA A 142 11.15 6.52 -46.80
CA ALA A 142 11.19 7.90 -47.31
C ALA A 142 10.77 8.02 -48.79
N THR A 143 10.56 6.91 -49.52
CA THR A 143 10.29 6.94 -50.98
C THR A 143 8.87 6.56 -51.41
N THR A 144 7.97 6.19 -50.49
CA THR A 144 6.56 5.87 -50.83
C THR A 144 5.58 7.01 -50.54
N THR A 145 5.95 8.27 -50.78
CA THR A 145 4.95 9.31 -51.09
C THR A 145 5.55 10.45 -51.90
N THR A 146 5.87 10.22 -53.18
CA THR A 146 5.86 11.27 -54.21
C THR A 146 5.86 10.65 -55.61
N ALA A 147 4.66 10.44 -56.18
CA ALA A 147 4.39 10.62 -57.62
C ALA A 147 2.91 10.34 -57.95
N THR A 148 2.02 11.18 -57.46
CA THR A 148 0.96 11.73 -58.31
C THR A 148 0.74 13.17 -57.88
N ASN A 149 0.89 14.09 -58.83
CA ASN A 149 0.55 15.50 -58.72
C ASN A 149 -0.70 15.72 -57.86
N GLU A 150 -0.57 16.53 -56.82
CA GLU A 150 -1.44 17.66 -56.51
C GLU A 150 -0.79 18.45 -55.37
N GLU A 151 -0.68 19.77 -55.55
CA GLU A 151 -0.10 20.70 -54.59
C GLU A 151 -0.89 20.65 -53.27
N GLN A 152 -0.24 20.31 -52.16
CA GLN A 152 -0.78 20.57 -50.83
C GLN A 152 0.33 21.10 -49.92
N ASP A 153 0.33 22.43 -49.77
CA ASP A 153 1.05 23.14 -48.71
C ASP A 153 0.68 22.52 -47.36
N VAL A 154 1.66 21.91 -46.68
CA VAL A 154 1.46 21.38 -45.33
C VAL A 154 1.76 22.51 -44.35
N ASP A 155 0.70 23.14 -43.88
CA ASP A 155 0.71 24.22 -42.89
C ASP A 155 1.52 23.82 -41.65
N VAL A 156 2.54 24.61 -41.31
CA VAL A 156 3.51 24.34 -40.22
C VAL A 156 2.86 24.53 -38.83
N ASP A 157 1.63 25.05 -38.76
CA ASP A 157 0.86 25.27 -37.54
C ASP A 157 -0.28 24.25 -37.37
N SER A 158 0.04 22.95 -37.28
CA SER A 158 -0.96 21.95 -36.90
C SER A 158 -1.25 22.05 -35.39
N PRO A 159 -2.44 22.52 -34.96
CA PRO A 159 -2.74 22.77 -33.54
C PRO A 159 -2.73 21.50 -32.68
N TYR A 160 -2.85 20.34 -33.33
CA TYR A 160 -2.84 19.02 -32.69
C TYR A 160 -1.45 18.56 -32.25
N LEU A 161 -0.37 19.04 -32.88
CA LEU A 161 1.00 18.74 -32.44
C LEU A 161 1.34 19.51 -31.15
N ASN A 162 0.97 20.79 -31.11
CA ASN A 162 1.17 21.65 -29.94
C ASN A 162 0.36 21.18 -28.73
N LEU A 163 -0.87 20.68 -28.93
CA LEU A 163 -1.70 20.14 -27.83
C LEU A 163 -1.10 18.86 -27.23
N ALA A 164 -0.55 17.98 -28.07
CA ALA A 164 0.10 16.76 -27.59
C ALA A 164 1.38 17.08 -26.82
N GLU A 165 2.17 18.05 -27.29
CA GLU A 165 3.37 18.53 -26.61
C GLU A 165 3.03 19.24 -25.29
N GLU A 166 1.99 20.06 -25.26
CA GLU A 166 1.51 20.74 -24.06
C GLU A 166 0.99 19.75 -23.00
N LEU A 167 0.26 18.71 -23.44
CA LEU A 167 -0.23 17.66 -22.56
C LEU A 167 0.92 16.80 -22.00
N GLU A 168 1.98 16.58 -22.80
CA GLU A 168 3.20 15.90 -22.34
C GLU A 168 3.98 16.77 -21.35
N VAL A 169 4.08 18.08 -21.56
CA VAL A 169 4.69 19.03 -20.60
C VAL A 169 3.94 19.02 -19.27
N GLN A 170 2.60 19.05 -19.31
CA GLN A 170 1.78 18.97 -18.10
C GLN A 170 2.01 17.64 -17.35
N ARG A 171 2.04 16.52 -18.07
CA ARG A 171 2.33 15.20 -17.50
C ARG A 171 3.71 15.15 -16.85
N LEU A 172 4.73 15.72 -17.49
CA LEU A 172 6.09 15.81 -16.95
C LEU A 172 6.14 16.65 -15.68
N GLU A 173 5.37 17.74 -15.62
CA GLU A 173 5.30 18.60 -14.44
C GLU A 173 4.61 17.88 -13.26
N GLU A 174 3.52 17.15 -13.53
CA GLU A 174 2.88 16.30 -12.52
C GLU A 174 3.85 15.25 -11.97
N LEU A 175 4.64 14.60 -12.84
CA LEU A 175 5.66 13.64 -12.42
C LEU A 175 6.78 14.29 -11.58
N ARG A 176 7.20 15.51 -11.92
CA ARG A 176 8.15 16.29 -11.12
C ARG A 176 7.58 16.62 -9.75
N SER A 177 6.33 17.03 -9.67
CA SER A 177 5.65 17.34 -8.40
C SER A 177 5.62 16.11 -7.47
N ILE A 178 5.32 14.93 -8.02
CA ILE A 178 5.32 13.67 -7.27
C ILE A 178 6.73 13.35 -6.76
N ARG A 179 7.76 13.51 -7.60
CA ARG A 179 9.15 13.29 -7.20
C ARG A 179 9.55 14.19 -6.02
N ILE A 180 9.21 15.47 -6.07
CA ILE A 180 9.53 16.43 -5.00
C ILE A 180 8.84 16.01 -3.70
N ALA A 181 7.54 15.70 -3.75
CA ALA A 181 6.78 15.26 -2.58
C ALA A 181 7.35 13.97 -1.96
N LEU A 182 7.81 13.02 -2.78
CA LEU A 182 8.46 11.80 -2.30
C LEU A 182 9.80 12.08 -1.63
N ILE A 183 10.60 13.00 -2.15
CA ILE A 183 11.87 13.41 -1.52
C ILE A 183 11.58 14.01 -0.15
N GLU A 184 10.63 14.95 -0.06
CA GLU A 184 10.25 15.58 1.20
C GLU A 184 9.71 14.56 2.22
N ALA A 185 8.84 13.64 1.79
CA ALA A 185 8.33 12.57 2.64
C ALA A 185 9.46 11.67 3.18
N ASN A 186 10.42 11.30 2.34
CA ASN A 186 11.60 10.54 2.76
C ASN A 186 12.47 11.32 3.76
N ASP A 187 12.62 12.63 3.58
CA ASP A 187 13.37 13.48 4.51
C ASP A 187 12.69 13.55 5.87
N ILE A 188 11.36 13.68 5.91
CA ILE A 188 10.57 13.62 7.16
C ILE A 188 10.77 12.25 7.84
N GLN A 189 10.75 11.16 7.08
CA GLN A 189 10.99 9.82 7.63
C GLN A 189 12.41 9.70 8.24
N ARG A 190 13.42 10.27 7.58
CA ARG A 190 14.80 10.30 8.12
C ARG A 190 14.88 11.10 9.41
N GLN A 191 14.27 12.28 9.45
CA GLN A 191 14.22 13.12 10.66
C GLN A 191 13.53 12.39 11.83
N ARG A 192 12.41 11.71 11.58
CA ARG A 192 11.74 10.87 12.59
C ARG A 192 12.67 9.80 13.15
N ASN A 193 13.38 9.09 12.26
CA ASN A 193 14.29 8.03 12.68
C ASN A 193 15.45 8.56 13.51
N GLN A 194 15.99 9.74 13.15
CA GLN A 194 17.02 10.41 13.93
C GLN A 194 16.52 10.76 15.34
N LEU A 195 15.34 11.36 15.47
CA LEU A 195 14.76 11.70 16.78
C LEU A 195 14.51 10.46 17.66
N LEU A 196 14.07 9.35 17.05
CA LEU A 196 13.90 8.08 17.76
C LEU A 196 15.23 7.55 18.29
N GLN A 197 16.30 7.68 17.49
CA GLN A 197 17.64 7.29 17.89
C GLN A 197 18.16 8.16 19.04
N GLU A 198 18.07 9.49 18.92
CA GLU A 198 18.44 10.44 19.98
C GLU A 198 17.69 10.16 21.29
N ARG A 199 16.37 9.91 21.19
CA ARG A 199 15.55 9.53 22.35
C ARG A 199 16.04 8.23 22.98
N ASN A 200 16.39 7.23 22.18
CA ASN A 200 16.86 5.94 22.70
C ASN A 200 18.24 6.09 23.36
N ASP A 201 19.12 6.93 22.83
CA ASP A 201 20.43 7.21 23.40
C ASP A 201 20.31 7.97 24.73
N MET A 202 19.47 9.00 24.80
CA MET A 202 19.16 9.69 26.07
C MET A 202 18.60 8.73 27.13
N MET A 203 17.74 7.80 26.73
CA MET A 203 17.21 6.77 27.64
C MET A 203 18.32 5.83 28.15
N ARG A 204 19.28 5.47 27.30
CA ARG A 204 20.44 4.65 27.71
C ARG A 204 21.32 5.39 28.72
N GLU A 205 21.59 6.67 28.48
CA GLU A 205 22.35 7.52 29.42
C GLU A 205 21.63 7.72 30.75
N PHE A 206 20.31 7.91 30.72
CA PHE A 206 19.52 8.04 31.95
C PHE A 206 19.56 6.75 32.79
N LEU A 207 19.52 5.59 32.15
CA LEU A 207 19.59 4.30 32.83
C LEU A 207 20.99 4.00 33.36
N SER A 208 22.06 4.49 32.72
CA SER A 208 23.44 4.29 33.18
C SER A 208 23.83 5.20 34.35
N THR A 209 23.18 6.36 34.49
CA THR A 209 23.47 7.37 35.54
C THR A 209 22.64 7.21 36.82
N ARG A 210 21.67 6.28 36.86
CA ARG A 210 20.93 6.00 38.09
C ARG A 210 21.81 5.34 39.15
N PRO A 211 21.92 5.89 40.37
CA PRO A 211 22.55 5.17 41.48
C PRO A 211 21.72 3.95 41.87
N LYS A 212 22.42 2.88 42.27
CA LYS A 212 21.81 1.61 42.74
C LYS A 212 21.08 1.78 44.06
#